data_AF-A0A933LTM9-F1
#
_entry.id   AF-A0A933LTM9-F1
#
_cell.length_a   1.000
_cell.length_b   1.000
_cell.length_c   1.000
_cell.angle_alpha   90.00
_cell.angle_beta   90.00
_cell.angle_gamma   90.00
#
_symmetry.space_group_name_H-M   'P 1'
#
loop_
_entity.id
_entity.type
_entity.pdbx_description
1 polymer ?
#
loop_
_entity_poly.entity_id
_entity_poly.type
_entity_poly.pdbx_seq_one_letter_code
_entity_poly.pdbx_strand_id
1 'polypeptide(L)'
;MVHSNRAYVGPRGFVFAFFLPIALATFFGGILAMSGGTLFERVFPYLAAISSVWFTITLALYAHGCRWVEVGESGFVVRTLRRRWSVAHDDVISLTMTEHGVVLALEDDEIRLDFTPYQARVRGPLESRVKQSLLRRAREAIRSGATIESDEWQLDAKGLTLVGGGPRVRVLHGDIATTETIDDKMCIWRRGEVEAFARICYQGWNAFLLAVLLPELVASRPRASSPQPVPIAPESAAPAAEGLGRLRFRRGSGTLSIRGILLGIGVGTLALFAFLARSPVGAATAAVVSLGLGTIESLIARRILRSSLFCYERGVVKPGFFAERRLRFDELAGIAYGATRNYLNGDYVGTDFCLTFVPWAESGLETIAWSDRLDDRDPELEAIRDSVAAAIAARMADSRSRGLKVPWTDRLMFLPDGLWCQPERLLGRAEPVVVPYAEIEGLDEIDQGIFRVRRRGAKSPVVEERTSAMNFFPGYLLLSVLVREKASRRQP
;
A
#
# COMPACT_ATOMS: atom_id res chain seq x y z
N MET A 1 27.33 -29.51 8.71
CA MET A 1 26.15 -30.21 8.14
C MET A 1 25.28 -29.16 7.46
N VAL A 2 25.26 -29.13 6.13
CA VAL A 2 24.48 -28.16 5.35
C VAL A 2 23.05 -28.72 5.20
N HIS A 3 22.07 -28.09 5.86
CA HIS A 3 20.67 -28.39 5.59
C HIS A 3 20.33 -27.88 4.19
N SER A 4 20.24 -28.79 3.20
CA SER A 4 19.74 -28.45 1.87
C SER A 4 18.26 -28.12 1.96
N ASN A 5 17.92 -26.84 2.01
CA ASN A 5 16.53 -26.41 1.98
C ASN A 5 16.00 -26.56 0.55
N ARG A 6 15.09 -27.51 0.34
CA ARG A 6 14.39 -27.70 -0.94
C ARG A 6 13.17 -26.81 -0.98
N ALA A 7 13.07 -25.95 -2.00
CA ALA A 7 11.85 -25.22 -2.31
C ALA A 7 11.15 -25.90 -3.50
N TYR A 8 9.84 -26.12 -3.33
CA TYR A 8 8.91 -26.63 -4.33
C TYR A 8 8.22 -25.47 -5.04
N VAL A 9 8.34 -25.42 -6.37
CA VAL A 9 7.71 -24.42 -7.24
C VAL A 9 6.65 -25.13 -8.10
N GLY A 10 5.38 -24.83 -7.87
CA GLY A 10 4.24 -25.35 -8.64
C GLY A 10 3.59 -24.26 -9.52
N PRO A 11 3.00 -24.61 -10.68
CA PRO A 11 2.35 -23.65 -11.56
C PRO A 11 1.10 -23.00 -10.93
N ARG A 12 0.94 -21.68 -11.08
CA ARG A 12 -0.29 -20.96 -10.72
C ARG A 12 -1.43 -21.39 -11.66
N GLY A 13 -2.61 -21.61 -11.09
CA GLY A 13 -3.81 -22.05 -11.82
C GLY A 13 -4.22 -23.50 -11.55
N PHE A 14 -3.42 -24.28 -10.82
CA PHE A 14 -3.79 -25.67 -10.49
C PHE A 14 -5.10 -25.76 -9.71
N VAL A 15 -5.36 -24.86 -8.75
CA VAL A 15 -6.62 -24.83 -8.00
C VAL A 15 -7.81 -24.59 -8.93
N PHE A 16 -7.72 -23.60 -9.83
CA PHE A 16 -8.82 -23.29 -10.77
C PHE A 16 -9.03 -24.42 -11.79
N ALA A 17 -7.94 -24.97 -12.33
CA ALA A 17 -8.01 -26.14 -13.21
C ALA A 17 -8.59 -27.36 -12.48
N PHE A 18 -8.24 -27.60 -11.21
CA PHE A 18 -8.70 -28.75 -10.44
C PHE A 18 -10.19 -28.67 -10.07
N PHE A 19 -10.68 -27.48 -9.69
CA PHE A 19 -12.05 -27.30 -9.24
C PHE A 19 -13.05 -27.03 -10.35
N LEU A 20 -12.64 -26.45 -11.49
CA LEU A 20 -13.55 -26.12 -12.59
C LEU A 20 -14.29 -27.34 -13.19
N PRO A 21 -13.65 -28.50 -13.46
CA PRO A 21 -14.34 -29.68 -13.97
C PRO A 21 -15.29 -30.29 -12.94
N ILE A 22 -14.92 -30.24 -11.65
CA ILE A 22 -15.76 -30.70 -10.55
C ILE A 22 -17.00 -29.81 -10.46
N ALA A 23 -16.82 -28.48 -10.45
CA ALA A 23 -17.91 -27.51 -10.42
C ALA A 23 -18.83 -27.61 -11.65
N LEU A 24 -18.26 -27.76 -12.86
CA LEU A 24 -19.03 -27.98 -14.08
C LEU A 24 -19.79 -29.31 -14.02
N ALA A 25 -19.15 -30.40 -13.58
CA ALA A 25 -19.82 -31.69 -13.42
C ALA A 25 -20.96 -31.65 -12.39
N THR A 26 -20.79 -30.93 -11.27
CA THR A 26 -21.84 -30.73 -10.27
C THR A 26 -22.96 -29.84 -10.80
N PHE A 27 -22.62 -28.76 -11.51
CA PHE A 27 -23.60 -27.84 -12.11
C PHE A 27 -24.44 -28.53 -13.19
N PHE A 28 -23.80 -29.20 -14.15
CA PHE A 28 -24.50 -29.97 -15.18
C PHE A 28 -25.24 -31.18 -14.60
N GLY A 29 -24.69 -31.81 -13.56
CA GLY A 29 -25.36 -32.87 -12.80
C GLY A 29 -26.66 -32.38 -12.15
N GLY A 30 -26.68 -31.18 -11.57
CA GLY A 30 -27.87 -30.55 -11.02
C GLY A 30 -28.92 -30.21 -12.07
N ILE A 31 -28.50 -29.64 -13.21
CA ILE A 31 -29.40 -29.35 -14.35
C ILE A 31 -30.03 -30.64 -14.89
N LEU A 32 -29.24 -31.69 -15.07
CA LEU A 32 -29.73 -32.97 -15.58
C LEU A 32 -30.63 -33.69 -14.56
N ALA A 33 -30.33 -33.61 -13.26
CA ALA A 33 -31.19 -34.18 -12.21
C ALA A 33 -32.57 -33.51 -12.15
N MET A 34 -32.63 -32.19 -12.40
CA MET A 34 -33.90 -31.46 -12.49
C MET A 34 -34.73 -31.81 -13.74
N SER A 35 -34.10 -32.38 -14.78
CA SER A 35 -34.79 -32.77 -16.02
C SER A 35 -35.50 -34.14 -15.97
N GLY A 36 -35.39 -34.88 -14.86
CA GLY A 36 -36.27 -36.02 -14.55
C GLY A 36 -36.22 -37.22 -15.50
N GLY A 37 -35.07 -37.55 -16.10
CA GLY A 37 -34.98 -38.57 -17.15
C GLY A 37 -33.82 -39.56 -17.07
N THR A 38 -34.03 -40.75 -17.67
CA THR A 38 -33.08 -41.85 -17.95
C THR A 38 -31.81 -41.42 -18.71
N LEU A 39 -31.77 -40.18 -19.19
CA LEU A 39 -30.62 -39.55 -19.81
C LEU A 39 -29.48 -39.34 -18.80
N PHE A 40 -29.79 -39.08 -17.53
CA PHE A 40 -28.79 -38.91 -16.46
C PHE A 40 -27.97 -40.18 -16.26
N GLU A 41 -28.62 -41.34 -16.13
CA GLU A 41 -27.95 -42.64 -15.94
C GLU A 41 -27.04 -43.02 -17.11
N ARG A 42 -27.40 -42.60 -18.33
CA ARG A 42 -26.59 -42.87 -19.52
C ARG A 42 -25.41 -41.92 -19.67
N VAL A 43 -25.54 -40.65 -19.30
CA VAL A 43 -24.51 -39.62 -19.55
C VAL A 43 -23.52 -39.48 -18.40
N PHE A 44 -23.96 -39.71 -17.15
CA PHE A 44 -23.14 -39.57 -15.96
C PHE A 44 -21.81 -40.37 -15.98
N PRO A 45 -21.77 -41.67 -16.35
CA PRO A 45 -20.51 -42.42 -16.36
C PRO A 45 -19.50 -41.87 -17.39
N TYR A 46 -19.96 -41.31 -18.51
CA TYR A 46 -19.08 -40.67 -19.49
C TYR A 46 -18.50 -39.35 -18.95
N LEU A 47 -19.31 -38.54 -18.27
CA LEU A 47 -18.83 -37.30 -17.62
C LEU A 47 -17.81 -37.61 -16.51
N ALA A 48 -18.06 -38.66 -15.71
CA ALA A 48 -17.13 -39.10 -14.68
C ALA A 48 -15.81 -39.61 -15.28
N ALA A 49 -15.87 -40.39 -16.37
CA ALA A 49 -14.68 -40.88 -17.08
C ALA A 49 -13.87 -39.72 -17.71
N ILE A 50 -14.54 -38.76 -18.36
CA ILE A 50 -13.91 -37.57 -18.93
C ILE A 50 -13.23 -36.74 -17.82
N SER A 51 -13.90 -36.55 -16.69
CA SER A 51 -13.34 -35.83 -15.53
C SER A 51 -12.11 -36.55 -14.96
N SER A 52 -12.12 -37.87 -14.85
CA SER A 52 -10.98 -38.67 -14.36
C SER A 52 -9.77 -38.64 -15.30
N VAL A 53 -10.00 -38.74 -16.62
CA VAL A 53 -8.93 -38.62 -17.62
C VAL A 53 -8.34 -37.21 -17.59
N TRP A 54 -9.18 -36.18 -17.54
CA TRP A 54 -8.75 -34.79 -17.47
C TRP A 54 -7.99 -34.48 -16.17
N PHE A 55 -8.42 -35.05 -15.05
CA PHE A 55 -7.70 -35.00 -13.77
C PHE A 55 -6.31 -35.62 -13.87
N THR A 56 -6.22 -36.82 -14.46
CA THR A 56 -4.93 -37.54 -14.62
C THR A 56 -3.98 -36.77 -15.53
N ILE A 57 -4.49 -36.19 -16.63
CA ILE A 57 -3.70 -35.32 -17.53
C ILE A 57 -3.24 -34.08 -16.78
N THR A 58 -4.12 -33.42 -16.02
CA THR A 58 -3.79 -32.21 -15.26
C THR A 58 -2.75 -32.49 -14.18
N LEU A 59 -2.86 -33.62 -13.47
CA LEU A 59 -1.89 -34.06 -12.47
C LEU A 59 -0.53 -34.43 -13.12
N ALA A 60 -0.55 -35.08 -14.28
CA ALA A 60 0.65 -35.41 -15.03
C ALA A 60 1.35 -34.16 -15.58
N LEU A 61 0.59 -33.20 -16.13
CA LEU A 61 1.10 -31.89 -16.57
C LEU A 61 1.64 -31.08 -15.40
N TYR A 62 0.96 -31.13 -14.24
CA TYR A 62 1.41 -30.50 -13.01
C TYR A 62 2.73 -31.10 -12.53
N ALA A 63 2.82 -32.43 -12.42
CA ALA A 63 4.05 -33.14 -12.09
C ALA A 63 5.18 -32.80 -13.08
N HIS A 64 4.87 -32.71 -14.38
CA HIS A 64 5.82 -32.30 -15.42
C HIS A 64 6.31 -30.86 -15.29
N GLY A 65 5.47 -29.95 -14.78
CA GLY A 65 5.79 -28.55 -14.55
C GLY A 65 6.51 -28.27 -13.22
N CYS A 66 6.62 -29.26 -12.33
CA CYS A 66 7.25 -29.08 -11.03
C CYS A 66 8.75 -28.83 -11.20
N ARG A 67 9.20 -27.67 -10.72
CA ARG A 67 10.62 -27.34 -10.58
C ARG A 67 10.99 -27.35 -9.10
N TRP A 68 12.12 -27.96 -8.78
CA TRP A 68 12.72 -27.93 -7.45
C TRP A 68 13.95 -27.05 -7.52
N VAL A 69 14.09 -26.15 -6.55
CA VAL A 69 15.30 -25.35 -6.43
C VAL A 69 16.02 -25.70 -5.14
N GLU A 70 17.27 -26.12 -5.29
CA GLU A 70 18.21 -26.28 -4.20
C GLU A 70 19.15 -25.07 -4.24
N VAL A 71 19.05 -24.20 -3.24
CA VAL A 71 19.90 -23.01 -3.14
C VAL A 71 21.21 -23.38 -2.46
N GLY A 72 22.33 -23.32 -3.20
CA GLY A 72 23.69 -23.50 -2.69
C GLY A 72 24.34 -22.17 -2.29
N GLU A 73 25.62 -22.18 -1.91
CA GLU A 73 26.37 -20.97 -1.53
C GLU A 73 26.73 -20.07 -2.72
N SER A 74 27.19 -20.67 -3.82
CA SER A 74 27.67 -19.98 -5.04
C SER A 74 26.64 -19.88 -6.16
N GLY A 75 25.49 -20.53 -6.01
CA GLY A 75 24.42 -20.51 -7.01
C GLY A 75 23.22 -21.32 -6.54
N PHE A 76 22.40 -21.76 -7.49
CA PHE A 76 21.28 -22.65 -7.21
C PHE A 76 21.20 -23.75 -8.27
N VAL A 77 20.70 -24.91 -7.87
CA VAL A 77 20.46 -26.05 -8.75
C VAL A 77 18.97 -26.12 -9.02
N VAL A 78 18.60 -25.97 -10.29
CA VAL A 78 17.23 -26.19 -10.73
C VAL A 78 17.12 -27.64 -11.18
N ARG A 79 16.21 -28.38 -10.53
CA ARG A 79 15.86 -29.74 -10.92
C ARG A 79 14.43 -29.74 -11.45
N THR A 80 14.28 -30.14 -12.70
CA THR A 80 13.01 -30.61 -13.23
C THR A 80 13.00 -32.14 -13.21
N LEU A 81 11.87 -32.76 -13.56
CA LEU A 81 11.81 -34.22 -13.69
C LEU A 81 12.81 -34.77 -14.72
N ARG A 82 13.23 -33.99 -15.72
CA ARG A 82 14.08 -34.45 -16.83
C ARG A 82 15.48 -33.87 -16.84
N ARG A 83 15.70 -32.72 -16.20
CA ARG A 83 16.96 -31.98 -16.29
C ARG A 83 17.37 -31.45 -14.93
N ARG A 84 18.67 -31.53 -14.66
CA ARG A 84 19.32 -30.89 -13.52
C ARG A 84 20.41 -30.00 -14.08
N TRP A 85 20.37 -28.71 -13.76
CA TRP A 85 21.42 -27.78 -14.11
C TRP A 85 21.69 -26.83 -12.94
N SER A 86 22.93 -26.40 -12.83
CA SER A 86 23.37 -25.39 -11.87
C SER A 86 23.41 -24.03 -12.56
N VAL A 87 22.92 -23.01 -11.87
CA VAL A 87 22.99 -21.61 -12.28
C VAL A 87 23.84 -20.88 -11.26
N ALA A 88 24.96 -20.28 -11.68
CA ALA A 88 25.73 -19.43 -10.80
C ALA A 88 24.99 -18.10 -10.58
N HIS A 89 25.20 -17.46 -9.43
CA HIS A 89 24.57 -16.14 -9.20
C HIS A 89 24.99 -15.09 -10.25
N ASP A 90 26.18 -15.24 -10.82
CA ASP A 90 26.73 -14.34 -11.83
C ASP A 90 26.13 -14.58 -13.23
N ASP A 91 25.45 -15.71 -13.47
CA ASP A 91 24.74 -16.00 -14.73
C ASP A 91 23.37 -15.32 -14.79
N VAL A 92 22.84 -14.86 -13.64
CA VAL A 92 21.54 -14.16 -13.58
C VAL A 92 21.71 -12.75 -14.14
N ILE A 93 20.96 -12.38 -15.17
CA ILE A 93 21.05 -11.06 -15.81
C ILE A 93 20.01 -10.09 -15.25
N SER A 94 18.83 -10.59 -14.91
CA SER A 94 17.79 -9.78 -14.30
C SER A 94 17.02 -10.50 -13.20
N LEU A 95 16.43 -9.69 -12.32
CA LEU A 95 15.63 -10.15 -11.20
C LEU A 95 14.33 -9.33 -11.15
N THR A 96 13.21 -10.05 -11.13
CA THR A 96 11.86 -9.49 -10.98
C THR A 96 11.21 -10.10 -9.75
N MET A 97 10.75 -9.25 -8.83
CA MET A 97 10.07 -9.69 -7.61
C MET A 97 8.57 -9.71 -7.85
N THR A 98 7.92 -10.81 -7.47
CA THR A 98 6.45 -10.91 -7.47
C THR A 98 5.96 -11.15 -6.05
N GLU A 99 4.66 -10.94 -5.84
CA GLU A 99 4.01 -11.18 -4.54
C GLU A 99 4.35 -12.58 -3.98
N HIS A 100 4.18 -13.62 -4.80
CA HIS A 100 4.40 -15.01 -4.38
C HIS A 100 5.73 -15.62 -4.85
N GLY A 101 6.67 -14.84 -5.41
CA GLY A 101 7.80 -15.47 -6.10
C GLY A 101 8.88 -14.52 -6.59
N VAL A 102 9.86 -15.10 -7.25
CA VAL A 102 10.98 -14.43 -7.91
C VAL A 102 11.10 -14.95 -9.32
N VAL A 103 11.25 -14.05 -10.30
CA VAL A 103 11.56 -14.40 -11.69
C VAL A 103 13.01 -13.98 -11.95
N LEU A 104 13.81 -14.93 -12.44
CA LEU A 104 15.22 -14.77 -12.76
C LEU A 104 15.38 -14.90 -14.28
N ALA A 105 15.89 -13.86 -14.95
CA ALA A 105 16.26 -13.99 -16.37
C ALA A 105 17.73 -14.37 -16.50
N LEU A 106 18.00 -15.33 -17.37
CA LEU A 106 19.31 -15.75 -17.86
C LEU A 106 19.44 -15.29 -19.33
N GLU A 107 20.62 -15.48 -19.93
CA GLU A 107 20.88 -15.07 -21.32
C GLU A 107 19.90 -15.71 -22.32
N ASP A 108 19.61 -17.00 -22.15
CA ASP A 108 18.78 -17.80 -23.07
C ASP A 108 17.49 -18.35 -22.43
N ASP A 109 17.18 -18.04 -21.17
CA ASP A 109 16.06 -18.66 -20.44
C ASP A 109 15.48 -17.75 -19.34
N GLU A 110 14.22 -18.00 -18.96
CA GLU A 110 13.55 -17.37 -17.82
C GLU A 110 13.15 -18.42 -16.78
N ILE A 111 13.61 -18.23 -15.55
CA ILE A 111 13.34 -19.12 -14.44
C ILE A 111 12.41 -18.42 -13.45
N ARG A 112 11.13 -18.82 -13.48
CA ARG A 112 10.13 -18.42 -12.49
C ARG A 112 10.16 -19.35 -11.27
N LEU A 113 10.35 -18.76 -10.10
CA LEU A 113 10.39 -19.40 -8.79
C LEU A 113 9.25 -18.88 -7.91
N ASP A 114 8.12 -19.58 -7.88
CA ASP A 114 7.04 -19.31 -6.93
C ASP A 114 7.36 -19.97 -5.57
N PHE A 115 7.37 -19.18 -4.50
CA PHE A 115 7.64 -19.63 -3.13
C PHE A 115 6.33 -19.73 -2.35
N THR A 116 6.11 -20.86 -1.68
CA THR A 116 5.01 -20.97 -0.70
C THR A 116 5.35 -20.19 0.58
N PRO A 117 4.38 -19.81 1.42
CA PRO A 117 4.65 -19.11 2.68
C PRO A 117 5.67 -19.83 3.59
N TYR A 118 5.66 -21.17 3.59
CA TYR A 118 6.63 -21.98 4.35
C TYR A 118 8.07 -21.89 3.81
N GLN A 119 8.25 -21.48 2.56
CA GLN A 119 9.56 -21.35 1.91
C GLN A 119 10.15 -19.94 2.03
N ALA A 120 9.52 -19.03 2.79
CA ALA A 120 10.04 -17.69 3.04
C ALA A 120 11.49 -17.70 3.58
N ARG A 121 11.87 -18.74 4.33
CA ARG A 121 13.24 -18.94 4.85
C ARG A 121 14.30 -19.13 3.75
N VAL A 122 13.92 -19.67 2.59
CA VAL A 122 14.83 -19.88 1.44
C VAL A 122 14.86 -18.66 0.53
N ARG A 123 13.70 -18.01 0.35
CA ARG A 123 13.54 -16.82 -0.50
C ARG A 123 14.49 -15.69 -0.10
N GLY A 124 14.50 -15.30 1.18
CA GLY A 124 15.28 -14.15 1.66
C GLY A 124 16.79 -14.23 1.36
N PRO A 125 17.48 -15.33 1.73
CA PRO A 125 18.91 -15.49 1.46
C PRO A 125 19.27 -15.60 -0.02
N LEU A 126 18.42 -16.23 -0.85
CA LEU A 126 18.63 -16.29 -2.30
C LEU A 126 18.48 -14.89 -2.91
N GLU A 127 17.38 -14.21 -2.60
CA GLU A 127 17.08 -12.88 -3.09
C GLU A 127 18.19 -11.89 -2.74
N SER A 128 18.64 -11.89 -1.47
CA SER A 128 19.71 -11.00 -1.01
C SER A 128 21.02 -11.21 -1.79
N ARG A 129 21.40 -12.45 -2.06
CA ARG A 129 22.65 -12.76 -2.78
C ARG A 129 22.57 -12.43 -4.26
N VAL A 130 21.46 -12.77 -4.93
CA VAL A 130 21.24 -12.38 -6.32
C VAL A 130 21.23 -10.86 -6.46
N LYS A 131 20.52 -10.14 -5.58
CA LYS A 131 20.52 -8.67 -5.55
C LYS A 131 21.92 -8.10 -5.36
N GLN A 132 22.72 -8.65 -4.44
CA GLN A 132 24.09 -8.21 -4.22
C GLN A 132 25.01 -8.45 -5.43
N SER A 133 24.92 -9.61 -6.10
CA SER A 133 25.70 -9.87 -7.33
C SER A 133 25.31 -8.92 -8.46
N LEU A 134 24.01 -8.76 -8.72
CA LEU A 134 23.50 -7.83 -9.73
C LEU A 134 23.92 -6.39 -9.43
N LEU A 135 23.80 -5.95 -8.17
CA LEU A 135 24.19 -4.61 -7.75
C LEU A 135 25.70 -4.36 -7.90
N ARG A 136 26.54 -5.36 -7.58
CA ARG A 136 27.98 -5.29 -7.79
C ARG A 136 28.33 -5.10 -9.27
N ARG A 137 27.77 -5.94 -10.15
CA ARG A 137 27.96 -5.85 -11.61
C ARG A 137 27.45 -4.53 -12.17
N ALA A 138 26.28 -4.09 -11.73
CA ALA A 138 25.69 -2.82 -12.10
C ALA A 138 26.59 -1.62 -11.73
N ARG A 139 27.16 -1.58 -10.52
CA ARG A 139 28.12 -0.54 -10.12
C ARG A 139 29.40 -0.57 -10.96
N GLU A 140 29.87 -1.74 -11.35
CA GLU A 140 31.03 -1.89 -12.23
C GLU A 140 30.74 -1.45 -13.66
N ALA A 141 29.55 -1.79 -14.19
CA ALA A 141 29.06 -1.33 -15.48
C ALA A 141 29.00 0.22 -15.53
N ILE A 142 28.38 0.86 -14.54
CA ILE A 142 28.30 2.33 -14.50
C ILE A 142 29.70 2.97 -14.38
N ARG A 143 30.60 2.40 -13.56
CA ARG A 143 31.99 2.89 -13.42
C ARG A 143 32.79 2.78 -14.71
N SER A 144 32.56 1.74 -15.50
CA SER A 144 33.20 1.55 -16.81
C SER A 144 32.53 2.35 -17.94
N GLY A 145 31.46 3.10 -17.63
CA GLY A 145 30.71 3.90 -18.60
C GLY A 145 29.67 3.12 -19.39
N ALA A 146 29.42 1.86 -19.04
CA ALA A 146 28.34 1.07 -19.61
C ALA A 146 26.97 1.50 -19.05
N THR A 147 25.93 1.21 -19.82
CA THR A 147 24.53 1.48 -19.47
C THR A 147 23.89 0.22 -18.92
N ILE A 148 23.14 0.36 -17.83
CA ILE A 148 22.25 -0.69 -17.33
C ILE A 148 20.89 -0.48 -17.99
N GLU A 149 20.34 -1.54 -18.56
CA GLU A 149 19.06 -1.48 -19.28
C GLU A 149 17.99 -2.33 -18.60
N SER A 150 16.74 -1.88 -18.76
CA SER A 150 15.49 -2.54 -18.38
C SER A 150 14.45 -2.18 -19.44
N ASP A 151 13.30 -2.84 -19.43
CA ASP A 151 12.22 -2.63 -20.41
C ASP A 151 11.72 -1.18 -20.43
N GLU A 152 11.69 -0.53 -19.25
CA GLU A 152 11.10 0.81 -19.09
C GLU A 152 12.15 1.92 -18.95
N TRP A 153 13.41 1.59 -18.65
CA TRP A 153 14.42 2.58 -18.30
C TRP A 153 15.85 2.10 -18.57
N GLN A 154 16.75 3.07 -18.71
CA GLN A 154 18.18 2.88 -18.87
C GLN A 154 18.94 3.82 -17.93
N LEU A 155 19.95 3.33 -17.23
CA LEU A 155 20.75 4.11 -16.29
C LEU A 155 22.22 4.06 -16.70
N ASP A 156 22.83 5.22 -16.90
CA ASP A 156 24.27 5.36 -17.13
C ASP A 156 24.90 6.34 -16.14
N ALA A 157 26.20 6.60 -16.24
CA ALA A 157 26.90 7.51 -15.33
C ALA A 157 26.41 8.97 -15.41
N LYS A 158 25.75 9.37 -16.50
CA LYS A 158 25.32 10.76 -16.76
C LYS A 158 23.87 11.00 -16.35
N GLY A 159 23.00 10.01 -16.49
CA GLY A 159 21.58 10.17 -16.21
C GLY A 159 20.74 8.91 -16.36
N LEU A 160 19.43 9.12 -16.14
CA LEU A 160 18.37 8.16 -16.35
C LEU A 160 17.65 8.45 -17.67
N THR A 161 17.42 7.44 -18.50
CA THR A 161 16.61 7.54 -19.71
C THR A 161 15.40 6.63 -19.59
N LEU A 162 14.19 7.17 -19.71
CA LEU A 162 12.95 6.40 -19.75
C LEU A 162 12.69 5.95 -21.20
N VAL A 163 12.39 4.66 -21.39
CA VAL A 163 12.20 4.02 -22.70
C VAL A 163 10.79 3.43 -22.86
N GLY A 164 10.08 3.15 -21.76
CA GLY A 164 8.74 2.53 -21.78
C GLY A 164 7.56 3.51 -21.84
N GLY A 165 6.51 3.16 -22.59
CA GLY A 165 5.17 3.76 -22.48
C GLY A 165 4.97 5.19 -23.02
N GLY A 166 6.01 5.81 -23.59
CA GLY A 166 5.94 7.19 -24.09
C GLY A 166 7.18 7.60 -24.91
N PRO A 167 7.35 8.91 -25.19
CA PRO A 167 8.56 9.40 -25.84
C PRO A 167 9.78 9.13 -24.96
N ARG A 168 10.93 8.83 -25.58
CA ARG A 168 12.18 8.60 -24.85
C ARG A 168 12.62 9.90 -24.17
N VAL A 169 12.67 9.90 -22.85
CA VAL A 169 13.01 11.09 -22.05
C VAL A 169 14.27 10.82 -21.25
N ARG A 170 15.32 11.61 -21.49
CA ARG A 170 16.57 11.57 -20.71
C ARG A 170 16.58 12.67 -19.66
N VAL A 171 16.98 12.31 -18.43
CA VAL A 171 17.08 13.20 -17.27
C VAL A 171 18.47 13.05 -16.67
N LEU A 172 19.19 14.16 -16.54
CA LEU A 172 20.52 14.13 -15.91
C LEU A 172 20.37 13.93 -14.41
N HIS A 173 21.35 13.29 -13.78
CA HIS A 173 21.34 13.10 -12.30
C HIS A 173 21.23 14.43 -11.54
N GLY A 174 21.67 15.54 -12.13
CA GLY A 174 21.53 16.89 -11.55
C GLY A 174 20.11 17.42 -11.48
N ASP A 175 19.27 16.99 -12.40
CA ASP A 175 17.90 17.49 -12.54
C ASP A 175 16.95 16.70 -11.65
N ILE A 176 17.38 15.54 -11.16
CA ILE A 176 16.64 14.70 -10.21
C ILE A 176 16.72 15.33 -8.83
N ALA A 177 15.55 15.62 -8.25
CA ALA A 177 15.44 16.18 -6.90
C ALA A 177 15.46 15.10 -5.83
N THR A 178 14.71 14.03 -6.04
CA THR A 178 14.65 12.88 -5.14
C THR A 178 14.12 11.65 -5.87
N THR A 179 14.26 10.53 -5.19
CA THR A 179 13.69 9.23 -5.55
C THR A 179 13.14 8.58 -4.30
N GLU A 180 11.94 8.03 -4.36
CA GLU A 180 11.30 7.37 -3.23
C GLU A 180 10.41 6.24 -3.74
N THR A 181 10.19 5.23 -2.91
CA THR A 181 9.26 4.13 -3.22
C THR A 181 7.89 4.43 -2.63
N ILE A 182 6.87 4.52 -3.48
CA ILE A 182 5.47 4.75 -3.15
C ILE A 182 4.63 3.76 -3.97
N ASP A 183 3.69 3.06 -3.35
CA ASP A 183 2.74 2.15 -4.00
C ASP A 183 3.42 1.07 -4.84
N ASP A 184 4.47 0.45 -4.28
CA ASP A 184 5.34 -0.49 -4.99
C ASP A 184 5.89 0.08 -6.32
N LYS A 185 6.02 1.40 -6.41
CA LYS A 185 6.61 2.11 -7.54
C LYS A 185 7.73 3.01 -7.07
N MET A 186 8.84 2.98 -7.77
CA MET A 186 9.87 3.99 -7.63
C MET A 186 9.39 5.26 -8.33
N CYS A 187 9.08 6.27 -7.53
CA CYS A 187 8.74 7.61 -7.98
C CYS A 187 10.02 8.45 -8.07
N ILE A 188 10.15 9.18 -9.16
CA ILE A 188 11.32 10.02 -9.45
C ILE A 188 10.81 11.43 -9.77
N TRP A 189 11.34 12.43 -9.08
CA TRP A 189 10.95 13.84 -9.25
C TRP A 189 12.10 14.64 -9.82
N ARG A 190 11.78 15.56 -10.73
CA ARG A 190 12.73 16.60 -11.13
C ARG A 190 12.69 17.76 -10.14
N ARG A 191 13.72 18.58 -10.16
CA ARG A 191 13.75 19.83 -9.41
C ARG A 191 12.63 20.76 -9.88
N GLY A 192 11.87 21.28 -8.92
CA GLY A 192 10.72 22.17 -9.17
C GLY A 192 9.41 21.46 -9.53
N GLU A 193 9.40 20.14 -9.73
CA GLU A 193 8.18 19.40 -10.05
C GLU A 193 7.49 18.86 -8.78
N VAL A 194 6.15 19.02 -8.74
CA VAL A 194 5.30 18.56 -7.62
C VAL A 194 4.97 17.08 -7.75
N GLU A 195 4.65 16.64 -8.97
CA GLU A 195 4.37 15.25 -9.28
C GLU A 195 5.63 14.51 -9.72
N ALA A 196 5.65 13.18 -9.52
CA ALA A 196 6.73 12.36 -10.02
C ALA A 196 6.67 12.33 -11.55
N PHE A 197 7.77 12.72 -12.22
CA PHE A 197 7.86 12.66 -13.68
C PHE A 197 7.92 11.21 -14.18
N ALA A 198 8.43 10.30 -13.36
CA ALA A 198 8.51 8.88 -13.64
C ALA A 198 7.96 8.07 -12.46
N ARG A 199 7.21 7.02 -12.78
CA ARG A 199 6.77 6.00 -11.82
C ARG A 199 7.10 4.64 -12.40
N ILE A 200 8.13 3.98 -11.88
CA ILE A 200 8.61 2.70 -12.38
C ILE A 200 8.16 1.62 -11.40
N CYS A 201 7.53 0.56 -11.89
CA CYS A 201 7.07 -0.53 -11.02
C CYS A 201 8.28 -1.19 -10.33
N TYR A 202 8.26 -1.28 -8.99
CA TYR A 202 9.34 -1.92 -8.21
C TYR A 202 9.44 -3.42 -8.47
N GLN A 203 8.33 -4.02 -8.90
CA GLN A 203 8.27 -5.40 -9.38
C GLN A 203 8.77 -5.55 -10.84
N GLY A 204 9.04 -4.44 -11.53
CA GLY A 204 9.60 -4.45 -12.89
C GLY A 204 11.03 -4.97 -12.93
N TRP A 205 11.48 -5.32 -14.14
CA TRP A 205 12.80 -5.91 -14.37
C TRP A 205 13.90 -5.00 -13.85
N ASN A 206 14.73 -5.52 -12.94
CA ASN A 206 15.85 -4.79 -12.35
C ASN A 206 15.48 -3.48 -11.64
N ALA A 207 14.20 -3.19 -11.36
CA ALA A 207 13.79 -1.90 -10.78
C ALA A 207 14.42 -1.66 -9.39
N PHE A 208 14.71 -2.74 -8.65
CA PHE A 208 15.45 -2.68 -7.39
C PHE A 208 16.87 -2.10 -7.56
N LEU A 209 17.54 -2.34 -8.71
CA LEU A 209 18.85 -1.75 -8.99
C LEU A 209 18.73 -0.23 -9.13
N LEU A 210 17.72 0.24 -9.85
CA LEU A 210 17.46 1.66 -10.00
C LEU A 210 17.19 2.32 -8.63
N ALA A 211 16.40 1.67 -7.77
CA ALA A 211 16.08 2.16 -6.44
C ALA A 211 17.29 2.32 -5.52
N VAL A 212 18.35 1.52 -5.72
CA VAL A 212 19.59 1.61 -4.93
C VAL A 212 20.61 2.54 -5.58
N LEU A 213 20.81 2.40 -6.89
CA LEU A 213 21.88 3.10 -7.62
C LEU A 213 21.55 4.57 -7.88
N LEU A 214 20.30 4.90 -8.17
CA LEU A 214 19.94 6.27 -8.50
C LEU A 214 20.16 7.24 -7.32
N PRO A 215 19.73 6.94 -6.07
CA PRO A 215 20.13 7.76 -4.91
C PRO A 215 21.64 7.88 -4.75
N GLU A 216 22.40 6.78 -4.92
CA GLU A 216 23.87 6.79 -4.82
C GLU A 216 24.50 7.73 -5.84
N LEU A 217 24.02 7.73 -7.09
CA LEU A 217 24.53 8.57 -8.17
C LEU A 217 24.12 10.04 -8.02
N VAL A 218 22.91 10.31 -7.53
CA VAL A 218 22.46 11.67 -7.20
C VAL A 218 23.27 12.25 -6.03
N ALA A 219 23.58 11.43 -5.01
CA ALA A 219 24.36 11.84 -3.85
C ALA A 219 25.87 11.97 -4.10
N SER A 220 26.45 11.11 -4.95
CA SER A 220 27.89 11.08 -5.25
C SER A 220 28.37 12.24 -6.12
N ARG A 221 27.45 13.09 -6.58
CA ARG A 221 27.84 14.25 -7.37
C ARG A 221 28.68 15.18 -6.49
N PRO A 222 29.92 15.54 -6.89
CA PRO A 222 30.63 16.61 -6.23
C PRO A 222 29.69 17.81 -6.25
N ARG A 223 29.33 18.35 -5.08
CA ARG A 223 28.65 19.63 -4.97
C ARG A 223 29.52 20.58 -5.77
N ALA A 224 29.17 20.76 -7.05
CA ALA A 224 29.96 21.55 -7.98
C ALA A 224 30.12 22.86 -7.27
N SER A 225 31.37 23.15 -6.89
CA SER A 225 31.80 24.21 -6.00
C SER A 225 30.82 25.34 -6.17
N SER A 226 29.91 25.51 -5.19
CA SER A 226 28.74 26.37 -5.35
C SER A 226 29.24 27.64 -6.04
N PRO A 227 28.77 27.95 -7.27
CA PRO A 227 28.94 29.29 -7.78
C PRO A 227 28.48 30.18 -6.64
N GLN A 228 29.34 31.12 -6.23
CA GLN A 228 29.08 32.16 -5.25
C GLN A 228 27.58 32.35 -5.11
N PRO A 229 26.97 32.27 -3.90
CA PRO A 229 25.52 32.29 -3.72
C PRO A 229 24.97 33.42 -4.59
N VAL A 230 24.51 33.04 -5.78
CA VAL A 230 23.85 33.96 -6.68
C VAL A 230 22.67 34.35 -5.82
N PRO A 231 22.52 35.65 -5.46
CA PRO A 231 21.39 36.10 -4.68
C PRO A 231 20.20 35.43 -5.32
N ILE A 232 19.57 34.51 -4.59
CA ILE A 232 18.48 33.71 -5.11
C ILE A 232 17.42 34.76 -5.36
N ALA A 233 17.40 35.29 -6.59
CA ALA A 233 16.28 36.02 -7.12
C ALA A 233 15.12 35.05 -6.84
N PRO A 234 14.16 35.48 -5.99
CA PRO A 234 13.21 34.59 -5.35
C PRO A 234 12.72 33.61 -6.38
N GLU A 235 13.10 32.35 -6.16
CA GLU A 235 12.91 31.21 -7.05
C GLU A 235 11.58 31.40 -7.77
N SER A 236 11.70 31.85 -9.02
CA SER A 236 10.62 32.45 -9.79
C SER A 236 9.52 31.41 -9.97
N ALA A 237 8.54 31.45 -9.06
CA ALA A 237 7.11 31.28 -9.26
C ALA A 237 6.66 30.36 -10.42
N ALA A 238 7.32 29.23 -10.63
CA ALA A 238 6.62 28.08 -11.17
C ALA A 238 5.54 27.76 -10.13
N PRO A 239 4.27 27.58 -10.50
CA PRO A 239 3.17 27.36 -9.57
C PRO A 239 3.31 25.96 -8.93
N ALA A 240 4.30 25.80 -8.05
CA ALA A 240 4.49 24.65 -7.19
C ALA A 240 3.42 24.70 -6.11
N ALA A 241 2.17 24.41 -6.49
CA ALA A 241 1.03 24.09 -5.63
C ALA A 241 1.16 24.66 -4.20
N GLU A 242 1.15 25.99 -4.08
CA GLU A 242 0.90 26.75 -2.85
C GLU A 242 1.65 26.27 -1.58
N GLY A 243 2.88 25.78 -1.70
CA GLY A 243 3.70 25.42 -0.53
C GLY A 243 3.35 24.09 0.15
N LEU A 244 2.55 23.22 -0.45
CA LEU A 244 2.27 21.87 0.09
C LEU A 244 3.46 20.90 -0.05
N GLY A 245 4.44 21.22 -0.90
CA GLY A 245 5.57 20.34 -1.21
C GLY A 245 5.22 19.30 -2.27
N ARG A 246 5.98 18.20 -2.33
CA ARG A 246 5.79 17.16 -3.35
C ARG A 246 4.59 16.28 -3.05
N LEU A 247 3.92 15.80 -4.09
CA LEU A 247 2.88 14.79 -3.96
C LEU A 247 3.54 13.45 -3.61
N ARG A 248 3.27 12.93 -2.40
CA ARG A 248 3.73 11.63 -1.95
C ARG A 248 2.91 10.54 -2.60
N PHE A 249 1.59 10.55 -2.39
CA PHE A 249 0.72 9.54 -2.98
C PHE A 249 -0.71 10.02 -3.15
N ARG A 250 -1.49 9.22 -3.88
CA ARG A 250 -2.89 9.48 -4.16
C ARG A 250 -3.70 8.22 -3.87
N ARG A 251 -4.66 8.32 -2.95
CA ARG A 251 -5.63 7.25 -2.66
C ARG A 251 -6.98 7.58 -3.24
N GLY A 252 -7.35 6.91 -4.33
CA GLY A 252 -8.73 6.90 -4.82
C GLY A 252 -9.54 5.82 -4.08
N SER A 253 -10.84 6.05 -3.86
CA SER A 253 -11.68 4.96 -3.32
C SER A 253 -11.67 3.78 -4.28
N GLY A 254 -11.36 2.58 -3.79
CA GLY A 254 -11.19 1.35 -4.59
C GLY A 254 -12.15 1.25 -5.79
N THR A 255 -11.62 1.52 -7.00
CA THR A 255 -12.44 1.73 -8.21
C THR A 255 -12.96 0.45 -8.86
N LEU A 256 -12.39 -0.71 -8.51
CA LEU A 256 -12.64 -1.96 -9.24
C LEU A 256 -14.05 -2.52 -9.03
N SER A 257 -14.53 -2.57 -7.79
CA SER A 257 -15.89 -3.04 -7.51
C SER A 257 -16.94 -2.12 -8.12
N ILE A 258 -16.71 -0.80 -8.07
CA ILE A 258 -17.71 0.16 -8.52
C ILE A 258 -17.76 0.27 -10.05
N ARG A 259 -16.64 0.11 -10.76
CA ARG A 259 -16.66 0.00 -12.23
C ARG A 259 -17.46 -1.23 -12.67
N GLY A 260 -17.31 -2.35 -11.96
CA GLY A 260 -18.13 -3.55 -12.20
C GLY A 260 -19.62 -3.29 -11.95
N ILE A 261 -19.97 -2.60 -10.87
CA ILE A 261 -21.36 -2.21 -10.57
C ILE A 261 -21.92 -1.28 -11.66
N LEU A 262 -21.20 -0.22 -12.03
CA LEU A 262 -21.64 0.71 -13.07
C LEU A 262 -21.78 0.02 -14.44
N LEU A 263 -20.85 -0.88 -14.79
CA LEU A 263 -20.97 -1.68 -16.01
C LEU A 263 -22.19 -2.61 -15.96
N GLY A 264 -22.42 -3.26 -14.82
CA GLY A 264 -23.58 -4.13 -14.60
C GLY A 264 -24.91 -3.38 -14.71
N ILE A 265 -25.00 -2.19 -14.10
CA ILE A 265 -26.19 -1.32 -14.22
C ILE A 265 -26.36 -0.86 -15.67
N GLY A 266 -25.28 -0.45 -16.35
CA GLY A 266 -25.34 -0.04 -17.75
C GLY A 266 -25.84 -1.15 -18.68
N VAL A 267 -25.32 -2.39 -18.53
CA VAL A 267 -25.77 -3.56 -19.29
C VAL A 267 -27.23 -3.92 -18.95
N GLY A 268 -27.60 -3.90 -17.67
CA GLY A 268 -28.98 -4.14 -17.23
C GLY A 268 -29.97 -3.11 -17.79
N THR A 269 -29.57 -1.84 -17.81
CA THR A 269 -30.37 -0.74 -18.36
C THR A 269 -30.54 -0.88 -19.86
N LEU A 270 -29.48 -1.27 -20.58
CA LEU A 270 -29.55 -1.52 -22.03
C LEU A 270 -30.47 -2.71 -22.36
N ALA A 271 -30.40 -3.79 -21.58
CA ALA A 271 -31.27 -4.95 -21.75
C ALA A 271 -32.75 -4.61 -21.44
N LEU A 272 -33.00 -3.83 -20.38
CA LEU A 272 -34.34 -3.33 -20.04
C LEU A 272 -34.90 -2.42 -21.14
N PHE A 273 -34.05 -1.53 -21.68
CA PHE A 273 -34.42 -0.66 -22.79
C PHE A 273 -34.80 -1.47 -24.03
N ALA A 274 -33.97 -2.45 -24.43
CA ALA A 274 -34.25 -3.32 -25.57
C ALA A 274 -35.55 -4.14 -25.41
N PHE A 275 -35.89 -4.52 -24.17
CA PHE A 275 -37.13 -5.23 -23.87
C PHE A 275 -38.37 -4.32 -23.95
N LEU A 276 -38.31 -3.15 -23.31
CA LEU A 276 -39.43 -2.20 -23.23
C LEU A 276 -39.68 -1.44 -24.54
N ALA A 277 -38.65 -1.20 -25.35
CA ALA A 277 -38.75 -0.47 -26.62
C ALA A 277 -39.56 -1.20 -27.71
N ARG A 278 -40.09 -2.40 -27.44
CA ARG A 278 -40.97 -3.15 -28.34
C ARG A 278 -42.36 -2.52 -28.50
N SER A 279 -42.73 -1.55 -27.65
CA SER A 279 -43.98 -0.78 -27.76
C SER A 279 -43.71 0.72 -27.59
N PRO A 280 -44.53 1.63 -28.13
CA PRO A 280 -44.31 3.07 -28.01
C PRO A 280 -44.41 3.56 -26.56
N VAL A 281 -45.35 3.02 -25.77
CA VAL A 281 -45.47 3.33 -24.32
C VAL A 281 -44.25 2.80 -23.57
N GLY A 282 -43.80 1.59 -23.90
CA GLY A 282 -42.60 1.00 -23.32
C GLY A 282 -41.32 1.76 -23.69
N ALA A 283 -41.21 2.29 -24.90
CA ALA A 283 -40.09 3.14 -25.32
C ALA A 283 -40.02 4.46 -24.51
N ALA A 284 -41.16 5.14 -24.32
CA ALA A 284 -41.21 6.35 -23.48
C ALA A 284 -40.83 6.04 -22.02
N THR A 285 -41.34 4.93 -21.48
CA THR A 285 -41.01 4.46 -20.12
C THR A 285 -39.53 4.15 -19.99
N ALA A 286 -38.96 3.44 -20.97
CA ALA A 286 -37.55 3.09 -21.00
C ALA A 286 -36.64 4.33 -21.07
N ALA A 287 -37.03 5.36 -21.82
CA ALA A 287 -36.29 6.61 -21.90
C ALA A 287 -36.22 7.33 -20.54
N VAL A 288 -37.35 7.45 -19.83
CA VAL A 288 -37.41 8.08 -18.51
C VAL A 288 -36.57 7.30 -17.49
N VAL A 289 -36.70 5.96 -17.46
CA VAL A 289 -35.92 5.11 -16.56
C VAL A 289 -34.43 5.21 -16.85
N SER A 290 -34.04 5.19 -18.12
CA SER A 290 -32.62 5.29 -18.53
C SER A 290 -32.03 6.65 -18.15
N LEU A 291 -32.79 7.75 -18.27
CA LEU A 291 -32.35 9.08 -17.84
C LEU A 291 -32.14 9.13 -16.32
N GLY A 292 -33.06 8.54 -15.55
CA GLY A 292 -32.95 8.45 -14.09
C GLY A 292 -31.72 7.64 -13.66
N LEU A 293 -31.55 6.44 -14.21
CA LEU A 293 -30.40 5.58 -13.92
C LEU A 293 -29.07 6.22 -14.37
N GLY A 294 -29.00 6.78 -15.57
CA GLY A 294 -27.81 7.47 -16.06
C GLY A 294 -27.41 8.68 -15.20
N THR A 295 -28.40 9.39 -14.64
CA THR A 295 -28.12 10.48 -13.68
C THR A 295 -27.54 9.94 -12.37
N ILE A 296 -28.10 8.86 -11.84
CA ILE A 296 -27.58 8.19 -10.63
C ILE A 296 -26.16 7.67 -10.88
N GLU A 297 -25.91 6.99 -11.99
CA GLU A 297 -24.58 6.51 -12.39
C GLU A 297 -23.57 7.65 -12.50
N SER A 298 -23.96 8.77 -13.12
CA SER A 298 -23.11 9.97 -13.23
C SER A 298 -22.79 10.55 -11.86
N LEU A 299 -23.76 10.61 -10.95
CA LEU A 299 -23.55 11.09 -9.57
C LEU A 299 -22.63 10.15 -8.78
N ILE A 300 -22.78 8.83 -8.93
CA ILE A 300 -21.92 7.82 -8.31
C ILE A 300 -20.49 7.94 -8.86
N ALA A 301 -20.31 7.96 -10.18
CA ALA A 301 -19.02 8.11 -10.83
C ALA A 301 -18.33 9.42 -10.39
N ARG A 302 -19.07 10.53 -10.35
CA ARG A 302 -18.58 11.83 -9.89
C ARG A 302 -18.19 11.81 -8.41
N ARG A 303 -18.94 11.10 -7.55
CA ARG A 303 -18.61 10.91 -6.13
C ARG A 303 -17.30 10.12 -5.95
N ILE A 304 -17.08 9.08 -6.75
CA ILE A 304 -15.88 8.24 -6.72
C ILE A 304 -14.65 8.99 -7.21
N LEU A 305 -14.78 9.75 -8.29
CA LEU A 305 -13.65 10.55 -8.79
C LEU A 305 -13.21 11.60 -7.76
N ARG A 306 -14.13 12.04 -6.88
CA ARG A 306 -13.91 13.05 -5.83
C ARG A 306 -13.58 12.49 -4.46
N SER A 307 -13.67 11.18 -4.26
CA SER A 307 -13.26 10.55 -3.01
C SER A 307 -11.74 10.44 -2.89
N SER A 308 -10.99 10.84 -3.92
CA SER A 308 -9.52 10.78 -3.91
C SER A 308 -8.94 11.69 -2.84
N LEU A 309 -8.06 11.14 -1.99
CA LEU A 309 -7.19 11.88 -1.10
C LEU A 309 -5.81 12.01 -1.75
N PHE A 310 -5.33 13.23 -1.88
CA PHE A 310 -3.99 13.54 -2.38
C PHE A 310 -3.16 13.99 -1.20
N CYS A 311 -2.02 13.34 -1.03
CA CYS A 311 -1.20 13.52 0.14
C CYS A 311 0.14 14.09 -0.28
N TYR A 312 0.46 15.26 0.26
CA TYR A 312 1.68 15.98 0.00
C TYR A 312 2.60 15.93 1.22
N GLU A 313 3.84 16.34 1.05
CA GLU A 313 4.84 16.41 2.12
C GLU A 313 4.42 17.27 3.32
N ARG A 314 3.71 18.36 3.06
CA ARG A 314 3.34 19.36 4.08
C ARG A 314 1.84 19.58 4.17
N GLY A 315 1.03 18.75 3.53
CA GLY A 315 -0.42 18.93 3.54
C GLY A 315 -1.19 17.82 2.86
N VAL A 316 -2.51 17.94 2.92
CA VAL A 316 -3.45 17.06 2.24
C VAL A 316 -4.42 17.87 1.42
N VAL A 317 -4.87 17.25 0.33
CA VAL A 317 -5.82 17.82 -0.60
C VAL A 317 -6.93 16.81 -0.85
N LYS A 318 -8.15 17.30 -0.85
CA LYS A 318 -9.32 16.52 -1.25
C LYS A 318 -10.20 17.33 -2.21
N PRO A 319 -10.41 16.86 -3.45
CA PRO A 319 -11.37 17.48 -4.36
C PRO A 319 -12.78 17.45 -3.75
N GLY A 320 -13.41 18.61 -3.59
CA GLY A 320 -14.80 18.72 -3.19
C GLY A 320 -15.77 18.71 -4.38
N PHE A 321 -17.06 18.96 -4.10
CA PHE A 321 -18.05 19.05 -5.16
C PHE A 321 -17.90 20.35 -5.97
N PHE A 322 -17.61 21.46 -5.29
CA PHE A 322 -17.50 22.80 -5.87
C PHE A 322 -16.07 23.35 -5.84
N ALA A 323 -15.34 23.09 -4.75
CA ALA A 323 -13.97 23.56 -4.55
C ALA A 323 -13.07 22.43 -4.06
N GLU A 324 -11.79 22.54 -4.37
CA GLU A 324 -10.74 21.71 -3.78
C GLU A 324 -10.48 22.17 -2.35
N ARG A 325 -10.41 21.24 -1.40
CA ARG A 325 -10.05 21.53 -0.01
C ARG A 325 -8.60 21.18 0.19
N ARG A 326 -7.82 22.14 0.70
CA ARG A 326 -6.39 22.00 0.98
C ARG A 326 -6.16 22.33 2.45
N LEU A 327 -5.36 21.50 3.12
CA LEU A 327 -4.95 21.73 4.50
C LEU A 327 -3.46 21.46 4.64
N ARG A 328 -2.71 22.45 5.10
CA ARG A 328 -1.31 22.24 5.48
C ARG A 328 -1.20 21.65 6.88
N PHE A 329 -0.12 20.93 7.17
CA PHE A 329 0.08 20.29 8.48
C PHE A 329 0.28 21.30 9.63
N ASP A 330 0.71 22.52 9.33
CA ASP A 330 0.77 23.64 10.28
C ASP A 330 -0.59 24.28 10.57
N GLU A 331 -1.55 24.16 9.64
CA GLU A 331 -2.93 24.65 9.78
C GLU A 331 -3.87 23.68 10.53
N LEU A 332 -3.40 22.47 10.82
CA LEU A 332 -4.20 21.45 11.52
C LEU A 332 -4.24 21.69 13.03
N ALA A 333 -5.45 21.76 13.58
CA ALA A 333 -5.68 21.65 15.02
C ALA A 333 -5.76 20.19 15.48
N GLY A 334 -6.19 19.28 14.58
CA GLY A 334 -6.18 17.87 14.92
C GLY A 334 -6.26 16.87 13.79
N ILE A 335 -5.97 15.63 14.15
CA ILE A 335 -6.09 14.45 13.28
C ILE A 335 -6.77 13.30 14.03
N ALA A 336 -7.72 12.63 13.38
CA ALA A 336 -8.21 11.32 13.80
C ALA A 336 -7.81 10.27 12.75
N TYR A 337 -7.31 9.12 13.22
CA TYR A 337 -6.89 8.00 12.38
C TYR A 337 -7.50 6.70 12.94
N GLY A 338 -8.36 6.04 12.18
CA GLY A 338 -8.91 4.73 12.49
C GLY A 338 -8.52 3.71 11.45
N ALA A 339 -8.17 2.50 11.88
CA ALA A 339 -7.92 1.35 11.03
C ALA A 339 -8.58 0.11 11.66
N THR A 340 -9.72 -0.29 11.10
CA THR A 340 -10.52 -1.43 11.62
C THR A 340 -10.33 -2.62 10.70
N ARG A 341 -9.68 -3.67 11.20
CA ARG A 341 -9.53 -4.94 10.47
C ARG A 341 -10.86 -5.70 10.49
N ASN A 342 -11.34 -6.09 9.33
CA ASN A 342 -12.56 -6.88 9.19
C ASN A 342 -12.20 -8.34 8.94
N TYR A 343 -12.90 -9.24 9.64
CA TYR A 343 -12.80 -10.67 9.45
C TYR A 343 -14.19 -11.24 9.14
N LEU A 344 -14.27 -12.14 8.16
CA LEU A 344 -15.48 -12.90 7.83
C LEU A 344 -15.13 -14.38 7.97
N ASN A 345 -15.82 -15.09 8.88
CA ASN A 345 -15.54 -16.50 9.20
C ASN A 345 -14.09 -16.78 9.66
N GLY A 346 -13.44 -15.80 10.29
CA GLY A 346 -12.04 -15.89 10.72
C GLY A 346 -11.03 -15.50 9.63
N ASP A 347 -11.46 -15.39 8.37
CA ASP A 347 -10.62 -14.93 7.28
C ASP A 347 -10.61 -13.41 7.20
N TYR A 348 -9.44 -12.83 7.01
CA TYR A 348 -9.28 -11.38 6.86
C TYR A 348 -9.80 -10.94 5.49
N VAL A 349 -10.71 -9.95 5.48
CA VAL A 349 -11.36 -9.44 4.25
C VAL A 349 -10.97 -8.00 3.91
N GLY A 350 -10.01 -7.43 4.64
CA GLY A 350 -9.52 -6.06 4.45
C GLY A 350 -9.65 -5.19 5.70
N THR A 351 -9.21 -3.94 5.58
CA THR A 351 -9.20 -2.94 6.66
C THR A 351 -9.91 -1.67 6.22
N ASP A 352 -10.86 -1.24 7.04
CA ASP A 352 -11.53 0.04 6.87
C ASP A 352 -10.68 1.13 7.52
N PHE A 353 -10.13 2.02 6.69
CA PHE A 353 -9.39 3.20 7.12
C PHE A 353 -10.31 4.40 7.19
N CYS A 354 -10.12 5.24 8.22
CA CYS A 354 -10.79 6.52 8.38
C CYS A 354 -9.78 7.57 8.84
N LEU A 355 -9.70 8.68 8.11
CA LEU A 355 -8.82 9.81 8.35
C LEU A 355 -9.66 11.08 8.42
N THR A 356 -9.50 11.86 9.48
CA THR A 356 -10.14 13.18 9.59
C THR A 356 -9.08 14.21 9.99
N PHE A 357 -8.95 15.25 9.16
CA PHE A 357 -8.04 16.37 9.37
C PHE A 357 -8.87 17.60 9.73
N VAL A 358 -8.68 18.11 10.95
CA VAL A 358 -9.44 19.23 11.50
C VAL A 358 -8.55 20.47 11.51
N PRO A 359 -8.89 21.54 10.78
CA PRO A 359 -8.14 22.78 10.82
C PRO A 359 -8.37 23.54 12.13
N TRP A 360 -7.57 24.58 12.36
CA TRP A 360 -7.85 25.56 13.41
C TRP A 360 -9.22 26.21 13.22
N ALA A 361 -9.99 26.34 14.30
CA ALA A 361 -11.32 26.96 14.27
C ALA A 361 -11.29 28.37 13.67
N GLU A 362 -10.21 29.12 13.89
CA GLU A 362 -10.03 30.50 13.41
C GLU A 362 -9.63 30.59 11.93
N SER A 363 -9.20 29.50 11.30
CA SER A 363 -8.73 29.52 9.92
C SER A 363 -9.85 29.66 8.89
N GLY A 364 -11.10 29.37 9.28
CA GLY A 364 -12.24 29.30 8.35
C GLY A 364 -12.15 28.14 7.34
N LEU A 365 -11.11 27.30 7.40
CA LEU A 365 -10.93 26.15 6.53
C LEU A 365 -11.88 25.02 6.95
N GLU A 366 -12.25 24.17 5.99
CA GLU A 366 -13.14 23.04 6.25
C GLU A 366 -12.38 21.77 6.63
N THR A 367 -12.99 20.95 7.50
CA THR A 367 -12.51 19.61 7.84
C THR A 367 -12.46 18.70 6.60
N ILE A 368 -11.32 18.04 6.39
CA ILE A 368 -11.16 16.99 5.38
C ILE A 368 -11.33 15.64 6.06
N ALA A 369 -12.39 14.91 5.71
CA ALA A 369 -12.61 13.53 6.11
C ALA A 369 -12.46 12.59 4.91
N TRP A 370 -11.81 11.44 5.09
CA TRP A 370 -11.62 10.40 4.09
C TRP A 370 -11.76 9.01 4.72
N SER A 371 -12.33 8.08 3.98
CA SER A 371 -12.48 6.69 4.41
C SER A 371 -12.45 5.76 3.21
N ASP A 372 -11.78 4.62 3.35
CA ASP A 372 -11.72 3.60 2.30
C ASP A 372 -11.46 2.21 2.89
N ARG A 373 -11.75 1.18 2.11
CA ARG A 373 -11.43 -0.21 2.44
C ARG A 373 -10.26 -0.68 1.59
N LEU A 374 -9.19 -1.11 2.24
CA LEU A 374 -7.99 -1.62 1.57
C LEU A 374 -7.75 -3.09 1.98
N ASP A 375 -7.15 -3.87 1.09
CA ASP A 375 -6.98 -5.32 1.30
C ASP A 375 -5.92 -5.66 2.35
N ASP A 376 -5.05 -4.72 2.74
CA ASP A 376 -4.03 -4.91 3.79
C ASP A 376 -3.71 -3.59 4.52
N ARG A 377 -2.74 -3.61 5.43
CA ARG A 377 -2.08 -2.43 5.99
C ARG A 377 -1.54 -1.54 4.87
N ASP A 378 -1.77 -0.25 5.05
CA ASP A 378 -1.24 0.78 4.16
C ASP A 378 -0.15 1.59 4.89
N PRO A 379 1.14 1.27 4.68
CA PRO A 379 2.24 1.95 5.36
C PRO A 379 2.29 3.44 5.01
N GLU A 380 1.71 3.86 3.89
CA GLU A 380 1.72 5.26 3.48
C GLU A 380 0.71 6.08 4.28
N LEU A 381 -0.48 5.53 4.54
CA LEU A 381 -1.45 6.16 5.45
C LEU A 381 -0.91 6.25 6.88
N GLU A 382 -0.16 5.23 7.33
CA GLU A 382 0.54 5.27 8.61
C GLU A 382 1.64 6.35 8.62
N ALA A 383 2.43 6.47 7.55
CA ALA A 383 3.46 7.50 7.42
C ALA A 383 2.86 8.93 7.45
N ILE A 384 1.69 9.15 6.84
CA ILE A 384 0.98 10.43 6.95
C ILE A 384 0.52 10.68 8.37
N ARG A 385 -0.13 9.69 8.98
CA ARG A 385 -0.57 9.78 10.37
C ARG A 385 0.60 10.22 11.25
N ASP A 386 1.76 9.59 11.09
CA ASP A 386 2.95 9.89 11.89
C ASP A 386 3.52 11.28 11.60
N SER A 387 3.55 11.70 10.33
CA SER A 387 4.02 13.03 9.92
C SER A 387 3.13 14.15 10.48
N VAL A 388 1.81 14.00 10.36
CA VAL A 388 0.84 14.95 10.90
C VAL A 388 0.85 14.93 12.43
N ALA A 389 0.92 13.75 13.03
CA ALA A 389 1.01 13.59 14.47
C ALA A 389 2.25 14.28 15.04
N ALA A 390 3.41 14.14 14.40
CA ALA A 390 4.64 14.81 14.82
C ALA A 390 4.52 16.34 14.74
N ALA A 391 3.92 16.88 13.67
CA ALA A 391 3.71 18.32 13.51
C ALA A 391 2.79 18.90 14.61
N ILE A 392 1.69 18.21 14.93
CA ILE A 392 0.76 18.61 16.00
C ILE A 392 1.43 18.43 17.37
N ALA A 393 2.11 17.31 17.61
CA ALA A 393 2.80 17.02 18.87
C ALA A 393 3.86 18.08 19.22
N ALA A 394 4.61 18.58 18.22
CA ALA A 394 5.57 19.66 18.41
C ALA A 394 4.91 20.96 18.92
N ARG A 395 3.74 21.32 18.39
CA ARG A 395 2.95 22.48 18.87
C ARG A 395 2.38 22.26 20.26
N MET A 396 1.90 21.05 20.54
CA MET A 396 1.44 20.66 21.87
C MET A 396 2.57 20.76 22.90
N ALA A 397 3.78 20.32 22.53
CA ALA A 397 4.98 20.42 23.36
C ALA A 397 5.35 21.89 23.66
N ASP A 398 5.40 22.75 22.64
CA ASP A 398 5.66 24.19 22.80
C ASP A 398 4.63 24.85 23.72
N SER A 399 3.33 24.59 23.49
CA SER A 399 2.25 25.13 24.34
C SER A 399 2.40 24.69 25.79
N ARG A 400 2.69 23.40 26.03
CA ARG A 400 2.93 22.87 27.38
C ARG A 400 4.17 23.50 28.03
N SER A 401 5.24 23.72 27.27
CA SER A 401 6.48 24.32 27.79
C SER A 401 6.27 25.75 28.33
N ARG A 402 5.25 26.45 27.81
CA ARG A 402 4.79 27.76 28.30
C ARG A 402 3.87 27.66 29.52
N GLY A 403 3.71 26.48 30.11
CA GLY A 403 2.85 26.23 31.27
C GLY A 403 1.36 26.13 30.94
N LEU A 404 0.98 26.09 29.65
CA LEU A 404 -0.42 25.97 29.25
C LEU A 404 -0.92 24.53 29.41
N LYS A 405 -2.21 24.39 29.72
CA LYS A 405 -2.91 23.11 29.64
C LYS A 405 -3.17 22.79 28.17
N VAL A 406 -2.84 21.58 27.74
CA VAL A 406 -2.97 21.19 26.33
C VAL A 406 -3.97 20.04 26.21
N PRO A 407 -5.12 20.25 25.55
CA PRO A 407 -6.08 19.17 25.32
C PRO A 407 -5.44 18.11 24.43
N TRP A 408 -5.56 16.84 24.83
CA TRP A 408 -5.11 15.70 24.02
C TRP A 408 -6.31 15.04 23.35
N THR A 409 -7.24 14.51 24.13
CA THR A 409 -8.52 13.97 23.66
C THR A 409 -9.64 14.55 24.51
N ASP A 410 -10.89 14.16 24.28
CA ASP A 410 -12.01 14.55 25.15
C ASP A 410 -11.85 14.09 26.61
N ARG A 411 -10.94 13.14 26.87
CA ARG A 411 -10.74 12.51 28.18
C ARG A 411 -9.35 12.73 28.77
N LEU A 412 -8.44 13.30 27.98
CA LEU A 412 -7.03 13.40 28.32
C LEU A 412 -6.56 14.84 28.09
N MET A 413 -5.82 15.38 29.06
CA MET A 413 -5.24 16.71 28.96
C MET A 413 -3.86 16.73 29.60
N PHE A 414 -2.88 17.29 28.89
CA PHE A 414 -1.55 17.48 29.43
C PHE A 414 -1.53 18.67 30.40
N LEU A 415 -1.06 18.42 31.62
CA LEU A 415 -0.72 19.45 32.61
C LEU A 415 0.81 19.56 32.74
N PRO A 416 1.34 20.61 33.37
CA PRO A 416 2.78 20.71 33.62
C PRO A 416 3.34 19.51 34.39
N ASP A 417 2.64 19.03 35.42
CA ASP A 417 3.17 18.01 36.34
C ASP A 417 2.62 16.59 36.12
N GLY A 418 1.61 16.43 35.27
CA GLY A 418 1.00 15.13 35.03
C GLY A 418 -0.02 15.13 33.90
N LEU A 419 -0.66 13.98 33.73
CA LEU A 419 -1.74 13.78 32.78
C LEU A 419 -3.07 13.83 33.53
N TRP A 420 -3.92 14.78 33.18
CA TRP A 420 -5.31 14.82 33.65
C TRP A 420 -6.12 13.79 32.85
N CYS A 421 -6.78 12.88 33.56
CA CYS A 421 -7.54 11.76 33.00
C CYS A 421 -8.99 11.84 33.47
N GLN A 422 -9.93 11.66 32.54
CA GLN A 422 -11.38 11.61 32.80
C GLN A 422 -11.89 10.18 32.54
N PRO A 423 -11.98 9.31 33.57
CA PRO A 423 -12.46 7.94 33.38
C PRO A 423 -13.95 7.92 33.04
N GLU A 424 -14.36 6.99 32.17
CA GLU A 424 -15.76 6.66 31.95
C GLU A 424 -16.24 5.63 32.96
N ARG A 425 -17.51 5.76 33.38
CA ARG A 425 -18.24 4.74 34.14
C ARG A 425 -19.47 4.33 33.35
N LEU A 426 -20.01 3.15 33.65
CA LEU A 426 -21.29 2.66 33.09
C LEU A 426 -22.42 3.69 33.22
N LEU A 427 -22.38 4.52 34.26
CA LEU A 427 -23.31 5.62 34.53
C LEU A 427 -22.55 6.92 34.73
N GLY A 428 -22.25 7.62 33.61
CA GLY A 428 -21.65 8.95 33.63
C GLY A 428 -20.12 8.99 33.70
N ARG A 429 -19.57 10.17 34.01
CA ARG A 429 -18.13 10.43 34.09
C ARG A 429 -17.66 10.32 35.54
N ALA A 430 -16.53 9.65 35.79
CA ALA A 430 -15.92 9.59 37.12
C ALA A 430 -15.36 10.97 37.54
N GLU A 431 -14.90 11.08 38.79
CA GLU A 431 -14.08 12.25 39.16
C GLU A 431 -12.75 12.21 38.38
N PRO A 432 -12.28 13.36 37.83
CA PRO A 432 -11.02 13.39 37.12
C PRO A 432 -9.84 13.08 38.03
N VAL A 433 -8.84 12.38 37.50
CA VAL A 433 -7.62 12.00 38.23
C VAL A 433 -6.40 12.54 37.50
N VAL A 434 -5.46 13.15 38.23
CA VAL A 434 -4.17 13.56 37.67
C VAL A 434 -3.13 12.49 37.98
N VAL A 435 -2.54 11.91 36.93
CA VAL A 435 -1.47 10.91 37.04
C VAL A 435 -0.13 11.59 36.77
N PRO A 436 0.79 11.68 37.76
CA PRO A 436 2.12 12.23 37.52
C PRO A 436 2.84 11.46 36.41
N TYR A 437 3.54 12.15 35.51
CA TYR A 437 4.19 11.50 34.35
C TYR A 437 5.14 10.37 34.74
N ALA A 438 5.80 10.53 35.90
CA ALA A 438 6.76 9.56 36.38
C ALA A 438 6.11 8.30 37.01
N GLU A 439 4.78 8.31 37.18
CA GLU A 439 4.00 7.17 37.64
C GLU A 439 3.24 6.48 36.50
N ILE A 440 3.36 6.94 35.25
CA ILE A 440 2.71 6.31 34.10
C ILE A 440 3.56 5.12 33.63
N GLU A 441 2.93 3.96 33.42
CA GLU A 441 3.56 2.74 32.94
C GLU A 441 2.77 2.10 31.79
N GLY A 442 3.42 1.23 31.01
CA GLY A 442 2.77 0.42 29.98
C GLY A 442 2.38 1.17 28.70
N LEU A 443 3.15 2.20 28.29
CA LEU A 443 2.86 2.96 27.07
C LEU A 443 2.91 2.11 25.78
N ASP A 444 3.57 0.96 25.81
CA ASP A 444 3.72 0.08 24.65
C ASP A 444 2.51 -0.87 24.46
N GLU A 445 1.54 -0.86 25.38
CA GLU A 445 0.37 -1.74 25.33
C GLU A 445 -0.82 -1.04 24.64
N ILE A 446 -0.83 -1.10 23.31
CA ILE A 446 -2.01 -0.82 22.49
C ILE A 446 -2.59 -2.15 22.04
N ASP A 447 -3.77 -2.49 22.56
CA ASP A 447 -4.44 -3.77 22.29
C ASP A 447 -5.79 -3.51 21.61
N GLN A 448 -5.98 -4.12 20.44
CA GLN A 448 -7.19 -3.96 19.60
C GLN A 448 -7.60 -2.49 19.37
N GLY A 449 -6.62 -1.59 19.23
CA GLY A 449 -6.87 -0.17 19.03
C GLY A 449 -7.33 0.57 20.28
N ILE A 450 -7.20 -0.01 21.47
CA ILE A 450 -7.41 0.63 22.77
C ILE A 450 -6.06 0.87 23.43
N PHE A 451 -5.83 2.12 23.83
CA PHE A 451 -4.69 2.55 24.63
C PHE A 451 -5.09 2.67 26.10
N ARG A 452 -4.24 2.19 26.99
CA ARG A 452 -4.51 2.13 28.43
C ARG A 452 -3.46 2.91 29.21
N VAL A 453 -3.88 3.94 29.93
CA VAL A 453 -3.00 4.64 30.88
C VAL A 453 -3.07 3.92 32.22
N ARG A 454 -1.96 3.32 32.66
CA ARG A 454 -1.84 2.72 33.99
C ARG A 454 -0.95 3.56 34.89
N ARG A 455 -1.36 3.67 36.16
CA ARG A 455 -0.52 4.18 37.24
C ARG A 455 0.35 3.03 37.75
N ARG A 456 1.61 3.29 38.06
CA ARG A 456 2.55 2.32 38.62
C ARG A 456 1.95 1.56 39.79
N GLY A 457 1.98 0.24 39.72
CA GLY A 457 1.43 -0.66 40.74
C GLY A 457 -0.09 -0.81 40.73
N ALA A 458 -0.83 -0.06 39.90
CA ALA A 458 -2.27 -0.25 39.75
C ALA A 458 -2.58 -1.50 38.91
N LYS A 459 -3.54 -2.31 39.37
CA LYS A 459 -4.00 -3.51 38.65
C LYS A 459 -4.87 -3.19 37.43
N SER A 460 -5.54 -2.04 37.44
CA SER A 460 -6.47 -1.61 36.41
C SER A 460 -6.03 -0.28 35.80
N PRO A 461 -6.36 -0.02 34.51
CA PRO A 461 -6.10 1.28 33.90
C PRO A 461 -6.89 2.40 34.59
N VAL A 462 -6.28 3.58 34.65
CA VAL A 462 -6.92 4.82 35.12
C VAL A 462 -7.91 5.31 34.08
N VAL A 463 -7.53 5.20 32.80
CA VAL A 463 -8.36 5.58 31.66
C VAL A 463 -7.99 4.72 30.45
N GLU A 464 -9.01 4.38 29.66
CA GLU A 464 -8.88 3.73 28.37
C GLU A 464 -9.32 4.72 27.28
N GLU A 465 -8.55 4.79 26.20
CA GLU A 465 -8.79 5.70 25.08
C GLU A 465 -8.68 4.95 23.76
N ARG A 466 -9.55 5.30 22.80
CA ARG A 466 -9.49 4.70 21.46
C ARG A 466 -8.36 5.34 20.66
N THR A 467 -7.59 4.52 19.95
CA THR A 467 -6.58 4.99 19.00
C THR A 467 -7.17 5.83 17.87
N SER A 468 -8.47 5.66 17.60
CA SER A 468 -9.23 6.45 16.62
C SER A 468 -9.75 7.79 17.15
N ALA A 469 -9.52 8.13 18.43
CA ALA A 469 -9.94 9.40 18.98
C ALA A 469 -9.18 10.57 18.33
N MET A 470 -9.83 11.74 18.29
CA MET A 470 -9.19 12.96 17.80
C MET A 470 -7.91 13.23 18.59
N ASN A 471 -6.82 13.52 17.88
CA ASN A 471 -5.50 13.81 18.43
C ASN A 471 -4.84 12.70 19.26
N PHE A 472 -5.35 11.46 19.20
CA PHE A 472 -4.75 10.33 19.90
C PHE A 472 -3.24 10.19 19.61
N PHE A 473 -2.84 10.06 18.34
CA PHE A 473 -1.43 9.88 17.96
C PHE A 473 -0.52 11.08 18.30
N PRO A 474 -0.90 12.34 18.00
CA PRO A 474 -0.11 13.49 18.43
C PRO A 474 0.20 13.49 19.93
N GLY A 475 -0.81 13.28 20.79
CA GLY A 475 -0.55 13.26 22.22
C GLY A 475 0.15 11.99 22.68
N TYR A 476 -0.04 10.84 22.02
CA TYR A 476 0.74 9.63 22.33
C TYR A 476 2.24 9.85 22.12
N LEU A 477 2.63 10.53 21.03
CA LEU A 477 4.01 10.93 20.78
C LEU A 477 4.55 11.85 21.88
N LEU A 478 3.80 12.89 22.25
CA LEU A 478 4.18 13.81 23.32
C LEU A 478 4.32 13.08 24.67
N LEU A 479 3.34 12.26 25.05
CA LEU A 479 3.36 11.48 26.29
C LEU A 479 4.59 10.58 26.37
N SER A 480 4.93 9.92 25.26
CA SER A 480 6.10 9.05 25.17
C SER A 480 7.41 9.78 25.46
N VAL A 481 7.56 11.01 24.96
CA VAL A 481 8.71 11.87 25.27
C VAL A 481 8.74 12.24 26.75
N LEU A 482 7.61 12.71 27.30
CA LEU A 482 7.51 13.19 28.68
C LEU A 482 7.80 12.08 29.70
N VAL A 483 7.30 10.86 29.48
CA VAL A 483 7.54 9.73 30.37
C VAL A 483 9.02 9.32 30.33
N ARG A 484 9.65 9.29 29.15
CA ARG A 484 11.09 8.98 29.00
C ARG A 484 11.97 10.03 29.70
N GLU A 485 11.69 11.32 29.52
CA GLU A 485 12.43 12.40 30.19
C GLU A 485 12.34 12.33 31.72
N LYS A 486 11.18 11.93 32.27
CA LYS A 486 11.01 11.79 33.71
C LYS A 486 11.63 10.51 34.25
N ALA A 487 11.65 9.44 33.46
CA ALA A 487 12.35 8.22 33.80
C ALA A 487 13.88 8.44 33.86
N SER A 488 14.45 9.18 32.91
CA SER A 488 15.89 9.46 32.89
C SER A 488 16.36 10.31 34.07
N ARG A 489 15.54 11.26 34.54
CA ARG A 489 15.86 12.09 35.72
C ARG A 489 15.82 11.34 37.05
N ARG A 490 15.30 10.10 37.08
CA ARG A 490 15.21 9.27 38.29
C ARG A 490 16.39 8.32 38.48
N GLN A 491 17.30 8.22 37.51
CA GLN A 491 18.54 7.48 37.68
C GLN A 491 19.58 8.45 38.28
N PRO A 492 19.87 8.35 39.60
CA PRO A 492 20.86 9.19 40.25
C PRO A 492 22.29 8.88 39.80
#